data_AF-A0A1Q7NCW0-F1
#
_entry.id   AF-A0A1Q7NCW0-F1
#
_cell.length_a   1.000
_cell.length_b   1.000
_cell.length_c   1.000
_cell.angle_alpha   90.00
_cell.angle_beta   90.00
_cell.angle_gamma   90.00
#
_symmetry.space_group_name_H-M   'P 1'
#
loop_
_entity.id
_entity.type
_entity.pdbx_description
1 polymer ?
#
loop_
_entity_poly.entity_id
_entity_poly.type
_entity_poly.pdbx_seq_one_letter_code
_entity_poly.pdbx_strand_id
1 'polypeptide(L)'
;MHLAGSGRVIIRLSKPLRDGQILVDNSGTKVAKVSEMIGPVAAPYASAIPLTNSIKKHVGKSVYIVEETPATRPKRFKGRKR
;
A
#
# COMPACT_ATOMS: atom_id res chain seq x y z
N MET A 1 -5.91 9.77 -5.19
CA MET A 1 -5.28 9.70 -3.85
C MET A 1 -5.47 11.04 -3.16
N HIS A 2 -5.82 11.06 -1.87
CA HIS A 2 -5.98 12.27 -1.07
C HIS A 2 -5.36 12.05 0.32
N LEU A 3 -4.69 13.06 0.89
CA LEU A 3 -4.21 13.05 2.27
C LEU A 3 -5.28 13.68 3.16
N ALA A 4 -5.91 12.86 4.00
CA ALA A 4 -6.92 13.32 4.94
C ALA A 4 -6.28 14.08 6.12
N GLY A 5 -7.06 14.94 6.78
CA GLY A 5 -6.61 15.68 7.97
C GLY A 5 -6.15 14.80 9.13
N SER A 6 -6.61 13.54 9.18
CA SER A 6 -6.17 12.53 10.15
C SER A 6 -4.75 11.97 9.88
N GLY A 7 -4.11 12.38 8.79
CA GLY A 7 -2.82 11.83 8.34
C GLY A 7 -2.95 10.52 7.56
N ARG A 8 -4.17 9.99 7.38
CA ARG A 8 -4.41 8.83 6.51
C ARG A 8 -4.49 9.23 5.04
N VAL A 9 -4.13 8.29 4.18
CA VAL A 9 -4.21 8.42 2.74
C VAL A 9 -5.42 7.66 2.23
N ILE A 10 -6.30 8.37 1.52
CA ILE A 10 -7.50 7.80 0.90
C ILE A 10 -7.22 7.53 -0.57
N ILE A 11 -7.43 6.28 -0.99
CA ILE A 11 -7.05 5.78 -2.31
C ILE A 11 -8.27 5.07 -2.91
N ARG A 12 -8.75 5.55 -4.06
CA ARG A 12 -9.78 4.84 -4.82
C ARG A 12 -9.16 3.58 -5.40
N LEU A 13 -9.82 2.45 -5.20
CA LEU A 13 -9.36 1.15 -5.67
C LEU A 13 -10.17 0.71 -6.89
N SER A 14 -9.52 -0.01 -7.80
CA SER A 14 -10.19 -0.73 -8.89
C SER A 14 -10.51 -2.18 -8.51
N LYS A 15 -9.86 -2.71 -7.47
CA LYS A 15 -10.02 -4.08 -6.96
C LYS A 15 -10.02 -4.07 -5.44
N PRO A 16 -10.74 -4.99 -4.79
CA PRO A 16 -10.70 -5.11 -3.34
C PRO A 16 -9.31 -5.51 -2.86
N LEU A 17 -8.88 -4.92 -1.75
CA LEU A 17 -7.60 -5.17 -1.11
C LEU A 17 -7.80 -5.73 0.30
N ARG A 18 -6.75 -6.35 0.84
CA ARG A 18 -6.73 -6.84 2.23
C ARG A 18 -5.95 -5.89 3.11
N ASP A 19 -6.29 -5.88 4.39
CA ASP A 19 -5.57 -5.12 5.39
C ASP A 19 -4.10 -5.56 5.48
N GLY A 20 -3.24 -4.58 5.75
CA GLY A 20 -1.81 -4.78 5.89
C GLY A 20 -1.02 -4.82 4.58
N GLN A 21 -1.68 -4.82 3.41
CA GLN A 21 -1.00 -4.77 2.12
C GLN A 21 -0.22 -3.46 1.92
N ILE A 22 0.94 -3.55 1.29
CA ILE A 22 1.79 -2.40 0.98
C ILE A 22 1.51 -1.94 -0.45
N LEU A 23 1.27 -0.66 -0.58
CA LEU A 23 1.12 0.04 -1.85
C LEU A 23 2.44 0.71 -2.21
N VAL A 24 2.86 0.51 -3.45
CA VAL A 24 4.07 1.07 -4.04
C VAL A 24 3.74 2.00 -5.21
N ASP A 25 4.67 2.88 -5.53
CA ASP A 25 4.60 3.63 -6.78
C ASP A 25 5.17 2.82 -7.96
N ASN A 26 5.23 3.45 -9.14
CA ASN A 26 5.75 2.82 -10.35
C ASN A 26 7.25 2.45 -10.27
N SER A 27 8.00 3.04 -9.33
CA SER A 27 9.41 2.74 -9.10
C SER A 27 9.64 1.62 -8.09
N GLY A 28 8.56 1.11 -7.46
CA GLY A 28 8.63 0.16 -6.36
C GLY A 28 8.87 0.80 -4.99
N THR A 29 8.84 2.13 -4.90
CA THR A 29 8.96 2.82 -3.61
C THR A 29 7.70 2.61 -2.81
N LYS A 30 7.84 2.20 -1.53
CA LYS A 30 6.72 2.00 -0.61
C LYS A 30 6.05 3.34 -0.29
N VAL A 31 4.78 3.47 -0.62
CA VAL A 31 4.02 4.71 -0.46
C VAL A 31 3.14 4.66 0.78
N ALA A 32 2.37 3.59 0.94
CA ALA A 32 1.40 3.47 2.04
C ALA A 32 1.11 2.01 2.39
N LYS A 33 0.60 1.77 3.60
CA LYS A 33 0.11 0.47 4.06
C LYS A 33 -1.40 0.55 4.26
N VAL A 34 -2.15 -0.36 3.63
CA VAL A 34 -3.61 -0.44 3.77
C VAL A 34 -3.97 -0.80 5.21
N SER A 35 -4.86 -0.03 5.82
CA SER A 35 -5.38 -0.28 7.17
C SER A 35 -6.78 -0.84 7.14
N GLU A 36 -7.62 -0.35 6.23
CA GLU A 36 -9.03 -0.75 6.10
C GLU A 36 -9.54 -0.39 4.70
N MET A 37 -10.54 -1.14 4.23
CA MET A 37 -11.28 -0.85 3.00
C MET A 37 -12.67 -0.31 3.36
N ILE A 38 -13.07 0.79 2.73
CA ILE A 38 -14.31 1.53 3.00
C ILE A 38 -15.09 1.80 1.72
N GLY A 39 -16.38 2.11 1.86
CA GLY A 39 -17.22 2.52 0.74
C GLY A 39 -17.86 1.36 -0.05
N PRO A 40 -18.39 1.64 -1.25
CA PRO A 40 -19.19 0.68 -2.00
C PRO A 40 -18.34 -0.46 -2.59
N VAL A 41 -18.91 -1.66 -2.65
CA VAL A 41 -18.23 -2.87 -3.15
C VAL A 41 -17.77 -2.74 -4.61
N ALA A 42 -18.53 -2.04 -5.45
CA ALA A 42 -18.21 -1.85 -6.87
C ALA A 42 -17.05 -0.87 -7.10
N ALA A 43 -16.79 0.05 -6.16
CA ALA A 43 -15.75 1.07 -6.28
C ALA A 43 -15.21 1.44 -4.88
N PRO A 44 -14.48 0.51 -4.23
CA PRO A 44 -14.06 0.71 -2.86
C PRO A 44 -12.94 1.73 -2.75
N TYR A 45 -12.75 2.25 -1.54
CA TYR A 45 -11.63 3.08 -1.16
C TYR A 45 -10.80 2.36 -0.11
N ALA A 46 -9.48 2.57 -0.12
CA ALA A 46 -8.60 2.19 0.98
C ALA A 46 -8.30 3.41 1.84
N SER A 47 -8.39 3.23 3.14
CA SER A 47 -7.76 4.08 4.15
C SER A 47 -6.41 3.46 4.50
N ALA A 48 -5.34 4.22 4.28
CA ALA A 48 -3.97 3.73 4.36
C ALA A 48 -3.08 4.64 5.21
N ILE A 49 -2.11 4.03 5.89
CA ILE A 49 -1.09 4.73 6.67
C ILE A 49 0.07 5.06 5.72
N PRO A 50 0.47 6.34 5.56
CA PRO A 50 1.60 6.70 4.71
C PRO A 50 2.90 6.11 5.27
N LEU A 51 3.75 5.62 4.38
CA LEU A 51 5.08 5.09 4.71
C LEU A 51 6.21 6.06 4.28
N THR A 52 5.85 7.21 3.73
CA THR A 52 6.78 8.25 3.25
C THR A 52 6.32 9.64 3.69
N ASN A 53 7.29 10.48 4.06
CA ASN A 53 7.06 11.88 4.43
C ASN A 53 6.66 12.75 3.23
N SER A 54 6.94 12.28 2.01
CA SER A 54 6.70 13.01 0.76
C SER A 54 5.39 12.59 0.08
N ILE A 55 4.39 12.14 0.84
CA ILE A 55 3.11 11.63 0.33
C ILE A 55 2.38 12.61 -0.60
N LYS A 56 2.53 13.92 -0.36
CA LYS A 56 1.98 14.98 -1.23
C LYS A 56 2.45 14.86 -2.69
N LYS A 57 3.65 14.32 -2.94
CA LYS A 57 4.20 14.08 -4.29
C LYS A 57 3.56 12.89 -5.02
N HIS A 58 2.83 12.05 -4.28
CA HIS A 58 2.11 10.88 -4.80
C HIS A 58 0.61 11.14 -4.99
N VAL A 59 0.11 12.31 -4.54
CA VAL A 59 -1.26 12.75 -4.83
C VAL A 59 -1.45 12.87 -6.34
N GLY A 60 -2.55 12.30 -6.85
CA GLY A 60 -2.83 12.24 -8.29
C GLY A 60 -2.11 11.12 -9.06
N LYS A 61 -1.16 10.40 -8.44
CA LYS A 61 -0.47 9.27 -9.07
C LYS A 61 -1.13 7.95 -8.72
N SER A 62 -0.97 6.98 -9.63
CA SER A 62 -1.35 5.59 -9.41
C SER A 62 -0.39 4.91 -8.45
N VAL A 63 -0.95 4.02 -7.63
CA VAL A 63 -0.19 3.12 -6.75
C VAL A 63 -0.62 1.68 -7.01
N TYR A 64 0.29 0.76 -6.76
CA TYR A 64 0.16 -0.64 -7.11
C TYR A 64 0.43 -1.52 -5.90
N ILE A 65 -0.10 -2.74 -5.93
CA ILE A 65 0.31 -3.78 -4.99
C ILE A 65 1.55 -4.48 -5.53
N VAL A 66 2.47 -4.83 -4.65
CA VAL A 66 3.53 -5.79 -5.00
C VAL A 66 2.93 -7.18 -4.82
N GLU A 67 2.68 -7.88 -5.93
CA GLU A 67 2.40 -9.31 -5.84
C GLU A 67 3.69 -10.03 -5.43
N GLU A 68 3.67 -10.66 -4.25
CA GLU A 68 4.75 -11.54 -3.82
C GLU A 68 4.76 -12.78 -4.71
N THR A 69 5.52 -12.74 -5.80
CA THR A 69 5.87 -13.97 -6.51
C THR A 69 6.87 -14.77 -5.67
N PRO A 70 6.91 -16.12 -5.80
CA PRO A 70 7.90 -16.94 -5.09
C PRO A 70 9.36 -16.49 -5.29
N ALA A 71 9.65 -15.83 -6.42
CA ALA A 71 10.96 -15.28 -6.75
C ALA A 71 11.31 -14.01 -5.95
N THR A 72 10.32 -13.20 -5.56
CA THR A 72 10.53 -11.95 -4.82
C THR A 72 10.48 -12.13 -3.31
N ARG A 73 10.07 -13.31 -2.82
CA ARG A 73 9.95 -13.60 -1.39
C ARG A 73 11.35 -13.55 -0.77
N PRO A 74 11.62 -12.64 0.19
CA PRO A 74 12.94 -12.53 0.79
C PRO A 74 13.31 -13.89 1.41
N LYS A 75 14.42 -14.49 0.96
CA LYS A 75 14.95 -15.72 1.55
C LYS A 75 15.17 -15.44 3.03
N ARG A 76 14.29 -15.96 3.90
CA ARG A 76 14.52 -15.98 5.34
C ARG A 76 15.85 -16.66 5.56
N PHE A 77 16.89 -15.88 5.88
CA PHE A 77 18.16 -16.42 6.34
C PHE A 77 17.85 -17.17 7.63
N LYS A 78 17.75 -18.49 7.54
CA LYS A 78 17.61 -19.36 8.71
C LYS A 78 18.94 -19.24 9.44
N GLY A 79 18.99 -18.36 10.43
CA GLY A 79 20.14 -18.20 11.31
C GLY A 79 20.53 -19.58 11.83
N ARG A 80 21.75 -20.00 11.51
CA ARG A 80 22.34 -21.25 11.99
C ARG A 80 22.52 -21.09 13.50
N LYS A 81 21.60 -21.65 14.30
CA LYS A 81 21.83 -21.80 15.74
C LYS A 81 23.10 -22.66 15.89
N ARG A 82 24.12 -22.08 16.51
CA ARG A 82 25.26 -22.82 17.06
C ARG A 82 24.84 -23.48 18.35
#